data_AF-A0A443S3F9-F1
#
_entry.id   AF-A0A443S3F9-F1
#
_cell.length_a   1.000
_cell.length_b   1.000
_cell.length_c   1.000
_cell.angle_alpha   90.00
_cell.angle_beta   90.00
_cell.angle_gamma   90.00
#
_symmetry.space_group_name_H-M   'P 1'
#
loop_
_entity.id
_entity.type
_entity.pdbx_description
1 polymer ?
#
loop_
_entity_poly.entity_id
_entity_poly.type
_entity_poly.pdbx_seq_one_letter_code
_entity_poly.pdbx_strand_id
1 'polypeptide(L)'
;LGSKKGVNLPGVAVDLPAVSEQDKKDLLFGVENEVDMVFASFIRNADGVKAIRKILGEKGKDIKIISKIENQEGLQNLDEIINVSDGLMVARGDLGIEIPLEKVFLAQKAMIEKCNIVGKPVICATQMLESMTYNPRPTRAEGTDVANAVLDGADCVMLSGETAKGKFPIETVRTMHLICIQAEASIDSQALFNKLQSATKTPADPNTAIAMAAAETSFYVMAAAIIVFTETGRMAQKISRFRPRCPIIAVTHSMKAVQQSVIYRGILSLYREEEKSSDLLADMEGHVKKGIEFAKKRKICKPGDAIVVMINWKTAETLSNSIRIITAV
;
A
#
# COMPACT_ATOMS: atom_id res chain seq x y z
N LEU A 1 6.21 32.57 -20.73
CA LEU A 1 6.67 31.63 -19.70
C LEU A 1 6.55 32.31 -18.33
N GLY A 2 5.96 31.67 -17.32
CA GLY A 2 5.86 32.24 -15.95
C GLY A 2 7.12 32.00 -15.10
N SER A 3 7.15 32.48 -13.86
CA SER A 3 8.30 32.32 -12.95
C SER A 3 8.38 30.91 -12.33
N LYS A 4 9.61 30.45 -12.02
CA LYS A 4 9.93 29.21 -11.30
C LYS A 4 9.22 27.95 -11.85
N LYS A 5 9.31 27.74 -13.16
CA LYS A 5 8.81 26.51 -13.81
C LYS A 5 9.86 25.41 -13.73
N GLY A 6 9.40 24.16 -13.57
CA GLY A 6 10.27 22.98 -13.62
C GLY A 6 10.94 22.86 -14.99
N VAL A 7 12.15 22.30 -14.99
CA VAL A 7 12.92 22.03 -16.20
C VAL A 7 13.27 20.55 -16.18
N ASN A 8 12.93 19.85 -17.25
CA ASN A 8 13.22 18.45 -17.47
C ASN A 8 14.25 18.33 -18.60
N LEU A 9 15.13 17.33 -18.52
CA LEU A 9 16.19 17.10 -19.50
C LEU A 9 16.14 15.65 -20.00
N PRO A 10 15.11 15.27 -20.80
CA PRO A 10 14.92 13.88 -21.21
C PRO A 10 16.15 13.33 -21.97
N GLY A 11 16.55 12.11 -21.62
CA GLY A 11 17.70 11.44 -22.25
C GLY A 11 19.07 11.93 -21.78
N VAL A 12 19.13 12.86 -20.82
CA VAL A 12 20.39 13.33 -20.22
C VAL A 12 20.58 12.71 -18.84
N ALA A 13 21.77 12.17 -18.58
CA ALA A 13 22.16 11.78 -17.23
C ALA A 13 22.38 13.05 -16.39
N VAL A 14 21.45 13.35 -15.49
CA VAL A 14 21.52 14.53 -14.63
C VAL A 14 22.35 14.23 -13.39
N ASP A 15 23.50 14.88 -13.24
CA ASP A 15 24.39 14.73 -12.09
C ASP A 15 23.98 15.65 -10.92
N LEU A 16 22.76 15.44 -10.41
CA LEU A 16 22.32 16.03 -9.15
C LEU A 16 22.45 14.98 -8.03
N PRO A 17 22.69 15.37 -6.78
CA PRO A 17 22.68 14.41 -5.67
C PRO A 17 21.27 13.84 -5.49
N ALA A 18 21.18 12.60 -5.00
CA ALA A 18 19.88 11.97 -4.67
C ALA A 18 19.16 12.66 -3.50
N VAL A 19 19.92 13.34 -2.63
CA VAL A 19 19.41 14.11 -1.49
C VAL A 19 20.20 15.40 -1.39
N SER A 20 19.52 16.54 -1.53
CA SER A 20 20.11 17.86 -1.31
C SER A 20 20.22 18.21 0.18
N GLU A 21 20.94 19.28 0.51
CA GLU A 21 20.98 19.78 1.89
C GLU A 21 19.61 20.26 2.39
N GLN A 22 18.72 20.71 1.49
CA GLN A 22 17.35 21.05 1.88
C GLN A 22 16.54 19.79 2.15
N ASP A 23 16.61 18.78 1.27
CA ASP A 23 15.92 17.50 1.46
C ASP A 23 16.32 16.84 2.79
N LYS A 24 17.61 16.92 3.14
CA LYS A 24 18.10 16.42 4.44
C LYS A 24 17.43 17.13 5.62
N LYS A 25 17.26 18.45 5.57
CA LYS A 25 16.56 19.21 6.62
C LYS A 25 15.09 18.81 6.69
N ASP A 26 14.43 18.65 5.55
CA ASP A 26 13.02 18.27 5.49
C ASP A 26 12.79 16.83 6.00
N LEU A 27 13.70 15.91 5.70
CA LEU A 27 13.70 14.54 6.25
C LEU A 27 13.84 14.54 7.78
N LEU A 28 14.78 15.33 8.32
CA LEU A 28 14.99 15.43 9.77
C LEU A 28 13.78 16.10 10.45
N PHE A 29 13.20 17.12 9.84
CA PHE A 29 11.93 17.71 10.29
C PHE A 29 10.80 16.67 10.30
N GLY A 30 10.71 15.83 9.27
CA GLY A 30 9.76 14.72 9.23
C GLY A 30 9.96 13.70 10.36
N VAL A 31 11.21 13.38 10.70
CA VAL A 31 11.54 12.52 11.85
C VAL A 31 11.08 13.15 13.17
N GLU A 32 11.33 14.44 13.37
CA GLU A 32 10.91 15.17 14.57
C GLU A 32 9.39 15.24 14.74
N ASN A 33 8.65 15.26 13.63
CA ASN A 33 7.18 15.27 13.62
C ASN A 33 6.56 13.87 13.44
N GLU A 34 7.37 12.81 13.58
CA GLU A 34 6.92 11.42 13.57
C GLU A 34 6.10 11.03 12.33
N VAL A 35 6.44 11.56 11.14
CA VAL A 35 5.71 11.22 9.91
C VAL A 35 5.77 9.72 9.62
N ASP A 36 4.69 9.18 9.08
CA ASP A 36 4.56 7.73 8.85
C ASP A 36 5.40 7.23 7.65
N MET A 37 5.53 8.08 6.64
CA MET A 37 6.15 7.74 5.36
C MET A 37 6.70 8.98 4.64
N VAL A 38 7.72 8.75 3.82
CA VAL A 38 8.38 9.73 2.94
C VAL A 38 8.17 9.30 1.50
N PHE A 39 7.68 10.21 0.67
CA PHE A 39 7.62 10.03 -0.77
C PHE A 39 8.86 10.66 -1.40
N ALA A 40 9.86 9.82 -1.68
CA ALA A 40 11.17 10.23 -2.13
C ALA A 40 11.17 10.53 -3.64
N SER A 41 11.38 11.79 -4.01
CA SER A 41 11.34 12.24 -5.41
C SER A 41 12.61 11.90 -6.18
N PHE A 42 12.46 11.70 -7.49
CA PHE A 42 13.52 11.46 -8.48
C PHE A 42 14.51 10.37 -8.07
N ILE A 43 13.99 9.27 -7.49
CA ILE A 43 14.81 8.12 -7.16
C ILE A 43 15.24 7.42 -8.45
N ARG A 44 16.55 7.26 -8.59
CA ARG A 44 17.21 6.74 -9.79
C ARG A 44 17.89 5.40 -9.61
N ASN A 45 18.27 5.06 -8.39
CA ASN A 45 18.99 3.84 -8.04
C ASN A 45 18.78 3.49 -6.56
N ALA A 46 19.20 2.29 -6.19
CA ALA A 46 19.08 1.79 -4.81
C ALA A 46 19.88 2.63 -3.79
N ASP A 47 21.00 3.21 -4.20
CA ASP A 47 21.86 3.98 -3.29
C ASP A 47 21.23 5.30 -2.85
N GLY A 48 20.44 5.95 -3.73
CA GLY A 48 19.61 7.10 -3.35
C GLY A 48 18.63 6.76 -2.23
N VAL A 49 17.97 5.60 -2.30
CA VAL A 49 17.05 5.13 -1.24
C VAL A 49 17.80 4.84 0.06
N LYS A 50 18.95 4.16 -0.01
CA LYS A 50 19.79 3.89 1.16
C LYS A 50 20.33 5.17 1.80
N ALA A 51 20.64 6.19 1.01
CA ALA A 51 21.05 7.51 1.52
C ALA A 51 19.94 8.16 2.35
N ILE A 52 18.69 8.14 1.86
CA ILE A 52 17.52 8.63 2.62
C ILE A 52 17.36 7.81 3.91
N ARG A 53 17.43 6.48 3.85
CA ARG A 53 17.34 5.61 5.03
C ARG A 53 18.40 5.95 6.08
N LYS A 54 19.64 6.23 5.64
CA LYS A 54 20.74 6.64 6.52
C LYS A 54 20.48 7.98 7.18
N ILE A 55 19.89 8.94 6.46
CA ILE A 55 19.55 10.28 6.98
C ILE A 55 18.42 10.20 8.02
N LEU A 56 17.40 9.38 7.77
CA LEU A 56 16.33 9.13 8.74
C LEU A 56 16.86 8.56 10.06
N GLY A 57 17.96 7.79 10.00
CA GLY A 57 18.66 7.28 11.17
C GLY A 57 17.82 6.36 12.05
N GLU A 58 18.27 6.13 13.28
CA GLU A 58 17.61 5.21 14.22
C GLU A 58 16.21 5.70 14.62
N LYS A 59 16.04 7.01 14.81
CA LYS A 59 14.73 7.61 15.16
C LYS A 59 13.69 7.46 14.03
N GLY A 60 14.14 7.55 12.78
CA GLY A 60 13.29 7.40 11.60
C GLY A 60 13.27 5.99 10.99
N LYS A 61 13.83 4.98 11.67
CA LYS A 61 14.00 3.63 11.10
C LYS A 61 12.70 2.98 10.62
N ASP A 62 11.60 3.29 11.30
CA ASP A 62 10.28 2.72 11.00
C ASP A 62 9.48 3.57 9.99
N ILE A 63 9.96 4.75 9.60
CA ILE A 63 9.32 5.57 8.55
C ILE A 63 9.45 4.86 7.21
N LYS A 64 8.34 4.72 6.48
CA LYS A 64 8.33 4.05 5.17
C LYS A 64 8.93 4.94 4.10
N ILE A 65 9.78 4.41 3.23
CA ILE A 65 10.27 5.13 2.05
C ILE A 65 9.53 4.61 0.82
N ILE A 66 8.70 5.47 0.22
CA ILE A 66 8.04 5.21 -1.05
C ILE A 66 8.83 5.93 -2.14
N SER A 67 9.49 5.17 -3.00
CA SER A 67 10.29 5.74 -4.08
C SER A 67 9.40 6.17 -5.24
N LYS A 68 9.47 7.45 -5.61
CA LYS A 68 8.79 7.96 -6.79
C LYS A 68 9.65 7.70 -8.02
N ILE A 69 9.10 6.96 -8.98
CA ILE A 69 9.75 6.72 -10.27
C ILE A 69 9.26 7.77 -11.25
N GLU A 70 10.17 8.70 -11.56
CA GLU A 70 9.88 9.95 -12.27
C GLU A 70 10.70 10.09 -13.55
N ASN A 71 11.67 9.21 -13.81
CA ASN A 71 12.54 9.30 -14.99
C ASN A 71 12.98 7.94 -15.53
N GLN A 72 13.67 7.98 -16.68
CA GLN A 72 14.13 6.81 -17.41
C GLN A 72 15.13 5.95 -16.62
N GLU A 73 16.03 6.57 -15.84
CA GLU A 73 17.03 5.86 -15.03
C GLU A 73 16.37 5.07 -13.90
N GLY A 74 15.41 5.68 -13.19
CA GLY A 74 14.62 4.98 -12.17
C GLY A 74 13.82 3.80 -12.73
N LEU A 75 13.34 3.89 -13.99
CA LEU A 75 12.72 2.76 -14.68
C LEU A 75 13.71 1.65 -15.04
N GLN A 76 14.93 1.99 -15.44
CA GLN A 76 15.97 1.01 -15.78
C GLN A 76 16.45 0.26 -14.53
N ASN A 77 16.57 0.96 -13.39
CA ASN A 77 17.02 0.42 -12.11
C ASN A 77 15.86 -0.03 -11.21
N LEU A 78 14.67 -0.25 -11.79
CA LEU A 78 13.44 -0.46 -11.03
C LEU A 78 13.55 -1.63 -10.03
N ASP A 79 14.15 -2.75 -10.43
CA ASP A 79 14.23 -3.93 -9.58
C ASP A 79 15.12 -3.71 -8.34
N GLU A 80 16.25 -3.02 -8.48
CA GLU A 80 17.10 -2.71 -7.32
C GLU A 80 16.47 -1.67 -6.39
N ILE A 81 15.75 -0.69 -6.93
CA ILE A 81 15.00 0.30 -6.15
C ILE A 81 13.89 -0.40 -5.37
N ILE A 82 13.07 -1.22 -6.05
CA ILE A 82 12.01 -2.00 -5.40
C ILE A 82 12.57 -2.83 -4.26
N ASN A 83 13.76 -3.44 -4.40
CA ASN A 83 14.35 -4.26 -3.35
C ASN A 83 14.65 -3.49 -2.05
N VAL A 84 15.07 -2.22 -2.14
CA VAL A 84 15.47 -1.42 -0.97
C VAL A 84 14.41 -0.45 -0.45
N SER A 85 13.37 -0.15 -1.24
CA SER A 85 12.27 0.73 -0.81
C SER A 85 11.21 0.00 0.00
N ASP A 86 10.40 0.71 0.78
CA ASP A 86 9.24 0.11 1.43
C ASP A 86 8.04 -0.01 0.48
N GLY A 87 7.99 0.81 -0.57
CA GLY A 87 6.98 0.81 -1.61
C GLY A 87 7.38 1.72 -2.77
N LEU A 88 6.49 1.86 -3.74
CA LEU A 88 6.75 2.61 -4.96
C LEU A 88 5.60 3.57 -5.29
N MET A 89 5.91 4.68 -5.96
CA MET A 89 4.92 5.55 -6.56
C MET A 89 5.21 5.70 -8.06
N VAL A 90 4.20 5.38 -8.87
CA VAL A 90 4.16 5.67 -10.30
C VAL A 90 3.83 7.16 -10.46
N ALA A 91 4.86 8.00 -10.52
CA ALA A 91 4.73 9.45 -10.54
C ALA A 91 4.63 9.95 -11.99
N ARG A 92 3.41 9.86 -12.55
CA ARG A 92 3.15 10.01 -14.00
C ARG A 92 3.37 11.40 -14.55
N GLY A 93 3.31 12.44 -13.69
CA GLY A 93 3.53 13.83 -14.08
C GLY A 93 4.91 14.03 -14.69
N ASP A 94 5.96 13.92 -13.88
CA ASP A 94 7.34 14.04 -14.33
C ASP A 94 7.73 12.90 -15.27
N LEU A 95 7.26 11.67 -15.01
CA LEU A 95 7.57 10.53 -15.87
C LEU A 95 7.08 10.74 -17.31
N GLY A 96 5.89 11.29 -17.50
CA GLY A 96 5.34 11.59 -18.83
C GLY A 96 6.04 12.74 -19.57
N ILE A 97 6.95 13.44 -18.91
CA ILE A 97 7.86 14.42 -19.53
C ILE A 97 9.20 13.73 -19.87
N GLU A 98 9.69 12.87 -18.98
CA GLU A 98 11.00 12.20 -19.10
C GLU A 98 11.01 11.04 -20.12
N ILE A 99 9.88 10.37 -20.32
CA ILE A 99 9.70 9.33 -21.36
C ILE A 99 8.56 9.70 -22.32
N PRO A 100 8.53 9.13 -23.55
CA PRO A 100 7.40 9.35 -24.45
C PRO A 100 6.07 9.04 -23.77
N LEU A 101 5.10 9.94 -23.89
CA LEU A 101 3.81 9.87 -23.19
C LEU A 101 3.09 8.54 -23.43
N GLU A 102 3.13 8.06 -24.66
CA GLU A 102 2.54 6.79 -25.07
C GLU A 102 3.22 5.56 -24.45
N LYS A 103 4.35 5.71 -23.76
CA LYS A 103 5.02 4.63 -23.01
C LYS A 103 4.73 4.66 -21.50
N VAL A 104 4.10 5.70 -20.98
CA VAL A 104 3.81 5.83 -19.53
C VAL A 104 2.91 4.70 -19.04
N PHE A 105 1.92 4.29 -19.84
CA PHE A 105 1.04 3.17 -19.46
C PHE A 105 1.79 1.83 -19.36
N LEU A 106 2.81 1.61 -20.22
CA LEU A 106 3.65 0.41 -20.16
C LEU A 106 4.46 0.41 -18.87
N ALA A 107 5.06 1.55 -18.54
CA ALA A 107 5.82 1.73 -17.31
C ALA A 107 4.94 1.53 -16.06
N GLN A 108 3.75 2.12 -16.02
CA GLN A 108 2.78 1.95 -14.93
C GLN A 108 2.46 0.47 -14.69
N LYS A 109 2.06 -0.26 -15.74
CA LYS A 109 1.68 -1.68 -15.62
C LYS A 109 2.85 -2.53 -15.13
N ALA A 110 4.05 -2.32 -15.68
CA ALA A 110 5.24 -3.05 -15.27
C ALA A 110 5.64 -2.77 -13.80
N MET A 111 5.57 -1.51 -13.37
CA MET A 111 5.87 -1.12 -11.98
C MET A 111 4.88 -1.73 -11.00
N ILE A 112 3.58 -1.63 -11.29
CA ILE A 112 2.53 -2.20 -10.44
C ILE A 112 2.69 -3.72 -10.33
N GLU A 113 2.88 -4.41 -11.46
CA GLU A 113 3.06 -5.85 -11.48
C GLU A 113 4.27 -6.32 -10.66
N LYS A 114 5.44 -5.67 -10.83
CA LYS A 114 6.65 -6.00 -10.07
C LYS A 114 6.46 -5.79 -8.56
N CYS A 115 5.83 -4.68 -8.15
CA CYS A 115 5.48 -4.42 -6.76
C CYS A 115 4.54 -5.47 -6.18
N ASN A 116 3.49 -5.85 -6.93
CA ASN A 116 2.54 -6.89 -6.54
C ASN A 116 3.23 -8.25 -6.34
N ILE A 117 4.14 -8.64 -7.25
CA ILE A 117 4.89 -9.90 -7.16
C ILE A 117 5.70 -9.95 -5.87
N VAL A 118 6.42 -8.89 -5.51
CA VAL A 118 7.25 -8.86 -4.28
C VAL A 118 6.47 -8.51 -3.02
N GLY A 119 5.21 -8.06 -3.14
CA GLY A 119 4.35 -7.68 -2.02
C GLY A 119 4.70 -6.34 -1.38
N LYS A 120 5.18 -5.38 -2.17
CA LYS A 120 5.39 -4.00 -1.72
C LYS A 120 4.27 -3.12 -2.28
N PRO A 121 3.75 -2.16 -1.50
CA PRO A 121 2.66 -1.30 -1.91
C PRO A 121 3.08 -0.40 -3.06
N VAL A 122 2.15 -0.16 -3.98
CA VAL A 122 2.38 0.72 -5.14
C VAL A 122 1.24 1.72 -5.30
N ILE A 123 1.62 2.99 -5.48
CA ILE A 123 0.71 4.13 -5.59
C ILE A 123 0.70 4.62 -7.05
N CYS A 124 -0.47 4.70 -7.66
CA CYS A 124 -0.65 5.40 -8.94
C CYS A 124 -0.99 6.87 -8.67
N ALA A 125 -0.25 7.79 -9.29
CA ALA A 125 -0.30 9.21 -8.94
C ALA A 125 -0.36 10.15 -10.15
N THR A 126 -0.81 11.37 -9.85
CA THR A 126 -0.87 12.54 -10.73
C THR A 126 -1.96 12.48 -11.80
N GLN A 127 -2.74 13.56 -11.86
CA GLN A 127 -3.78 13.80 -12.88
C GLN A 127 -4.83 12.68 -13.00
N MET A 128 -5.11 11.98 -11.91
CA MET A 128 -6.09 10.89 -11.93
C MET A 128 -7.50 11.44 -12.19
N LEU A 129 -7.82 12.60 -11.60
CA LEU A 129 -9.11 13.30 -11.77
C LEU A 129 -8.89 14.80 -12.02
N GLU A 130 -7.85 15.17 -12.78
CA GLU A 130 -7.34 16.55 -12.91
C GLU A 130 -8.43 17.60 -13.19
N SER A 131 -9.38 17.30 -14.08
CA SER A 131 -10.46 18.22 -14.45
C SER A 131 -11.35 18.59 -13.26
N MET A 132 -11.39 17.75 -12.21
CA MET A 132 -12.14 18.02 -11.00
C MET A 132 -11.52 19.10 -10.12
N THR A 133 -10.29 19.53 -10.40
CA THR A 133 -9.72 20.75 -9.83
C THR A 133 -10.63 21.96 -10.08
N TYR A 134 -11.31 21.99 -11.23
CA TYR A 134 -12.15 23.12 -11.65
C TYR A 134 -13.60 22.76 -11.92
N ASN A 135 -13.94 21.48 -12.02
CA ASN A 135 -15.28 21.00 -12.38
C ASN A 135 -15.83 20.02 -11.33
N PRO A 136 -17.15 19.97 -11.08
CA PRO A 136 -17.73 19.06 -10.10
C PRO A 136 -17.82 17.60 -10.58
N ARG A 137 -17.43 17.29 -11.82
CA ARG A 137 -17.47 15.94 -12.41
C ARG A 137 -16.22 15.68 -13.24
N PRO A 138 -15.70 14.44 -13.25
CA PRO A 138 -14.55 14.10 -14.06
C PRO A 138 -14.95 13.84 -15.51
N THR A 139 -13.95 13.77 -16.37
CA THR A 139 -14.10 13.25 -17.72
C THR A 139 -14.28 11.73 -17.73
N ARG A 140 -14.67 11.16 -18.87
CA ARG A 140 -14.75 9.69 -19.03
C ARG A 140 -13.36 9.04 -19.00
N ALA A 141 -12.35 9.74 -19.52
CA ALA A 141 -10.97 9.27 -19.51
C ALA A 141 -10.44 9.17 -18.07
N GLU A 142 -10.65 10.20 -17.24
CA GLU A 142 -10.24 10.22 -15.83
C GLU A 142 -10.93 9.12 -15.01
N GLY A 143 -12.24 8.92 -15.21
CA GLY A 143 -12.95 7.82 -14.56
C GLY A 143 -12.38 6.45 -14.96
N THR A 144 -12.02 6.28 -16.22
CA THR A 144 -11.41 5.06 -16.76
C THR A 144 -9.98 4.87 -16.27
N ASP A 145 -9.23 5.95 -16.08
CA ASP A 145 -7.86 5.93 -15.59
C ASP A 145 -7.78 5.44 -14.14
N VAL A 146 -8.61 5.98 -13.24
CA VAL A 146 -8.72 5.50 -11.85
C VAL A 146 -9.11 4.02 -11.81
N ALA A 147 -10.11 3.61 -12.61
CA ALA A 147 -10.53 2.22 -12.66
C ALA A 147 -9.40 1.29 -13.11
N ASN A 148 -8.68 1.65 -14.19
CA ASN A 148 -7.59 0.82 -14.71
C ASN A 148 -6.39 0.75 -13.78
N ALA A 149 -6.06 1.82 -13.04
CA ALA A 149 -5.00 1.76 -12.03
C ALA A 149 -5.31 0.72 -10.94
N VAL A 150 -6.58 0.63 -10.50
CA VAL A 150 -7.04 -0.39 -9.55
C VAL A 150 -7.02 -1.79 -10.17
N LEU A 151 -7.48 -1.93 -11.42
CA LEU A 151 -7.47 -3.22 -12.15
C LEU A 151 -6.06 -3.73 -12.43
N ASP A 152 -5.11 -2.84 -12.69
CA ASP A 152 -3.68 -3.16 -12.81
C ASP A 152 -3.11 -3.69 -11.49
N GLY A 153 -3.78 -3.36 -10.37
CA GLY A 153 -3.47 -3.84 -9.04
C GLY A 153 -2.73 -2.84 -8.17
N ALA A 154 -2.87 -1.53 -8.43
CA ALA A 154 -2.36 -0.52 -7.51
C ALA A 154 -2.99 -0.66 -6.12
N ASP A 155 -2.19 -0.48 -5.07
CA ASP A 155 -2.71 -0.46 -3.70
C ASP A 155 -3.39 0.87 -3.38
N CYS A 156 -2.91 1.95 -3.98
CA CYS A 156 -3.45 3.29 -3.80
C CYS A 156 -3.53 4.06 -5.11
N VAL A 157 -4.50 4.96 -5.14
CA VAL A 157 -4.64 6.02 -6.14
C VAL A 157 -4.53 7.37 -5.40
N MET A 158 -3.87 8.35 -6.01
CA MET A 158 -3.52 9.60 -5.34
C MET A 158 -4.08 10.83 -6.07
N LEU A 159 -4.62 11.77 -5.30
CA LEU A 159 -5.02 13.10 -5.75
C LEU A 159 -3.94 14.11 -5.36
N SER A 160 -3.68 15.09 -6.24
CA SER A 160 -2.64 16.10 -6.10
C SER A 160 -3.26 17.51 -6.08
N GLY A 161 -3.31 18.19 -7.23
CA GLY A 161 -3.89 19.53 -7.34
C GLY A 161 -5.38 19.55 -7.06
N GLU A 162 -6.06 18.43 -7.35
CA GLU A 162 -7.51 18.26 -7.24
C GLU A 162 -8.02 18.50 -5.81
N THR A 163 -7.23 18.10 -4.80
CA THR A 163 -7.58 18.29 -3.38
C THR A 163 -6.77 19.38 -2.71
N ALA A 164 -5.51 19.61 -3.13
CA ALA A 164 -4.66 20.62 -2.51
C ALA A 164 -5.11 22.06 -2.78
N LYS A 165 -5.69 22.31 -3.96
CA LYS A 165 -6.11 23.66 -4.41
C LYS A 165 -7.38 23.66 -5.27
N GLY A 166 -8.01 22.51 -5.45
CA GLY A 166 -9.19 22.37 -6.29
C GLY A 166 -10.45 22.96 -5.65
N LYS A 167 -11.44 23.26 -6.49
CA LYS A 167 -12.74 23.81 -6.08
C LYS A 167 -13.69 22.75 -5.51
N PHE A 168 -13.45 21.48 -5.79
CA PHE A 168 -14.33 20.35 -5.45
C PHE A 168 -13.58 19.19 -4.75
N PRO A 169 -12.83 19.46 -3.67
CA PRO A 169 -11.95 18.45 -3.05
C PRO A 169 -12.74 17.25 -2.48
N ILE A 170 -13.91 17.50 -1.88
CA ILE A 170 -14.74 16.45 -1.26
C ILE A 170 -15.38 15.58 -2.34
N GLU A 171 -15.93 16.19 -3.39
CA GLU A 171 -16.54 15.50 -4.52
C GLU A 171 -15.51 14.67 -5.28
N THR A 172 -14.28 15.17 -5.42
CA THR A 172 -13.18 14.45 -6.06
C THR A 172 -12.86 13.16 -5.29
N VAL A 173 -12.68 13.25 -3.96
CA VAL A 173 -12.42 12.07 -3.12
C VAL A 173 -13.58 11.08 -3.19
N ARG A 174 -14.83 11.56 -3.11
CA ARG A 174 -16.03 10.70 -3.21
C ARG A 174 -16.11 10.01 -4.57
N THR A 175 -15.78 10.72 -5.64
CA THR A 175 -15.80 10.17 -7.01
C THR A 175 -14.74 9.09 -7.17
N MET A 176 -13.51 9.35 -6.72
CA MET A 176 -12.42 8.35 -6.71
C MET A 176 -12.82 7.09 -5.91
N HIS A 177 -13.41 7.27 -4.72
CA HIS A 177 -13.90 6.16 -3.90
C HIS A 177 -14.93 5.28 -4.62
N LEU A 178 -15.93 5.90 -5.27
CA LEU A 178 -16.97 5.16 -6.00
C LEU A 178 -16.40 4.38 -7.18
N ILE A 179 -15.43 4.96 -7.91
CA ILE A 179 -14.77 4.27 -9.02
C ILE A 179 -13.96 3.07 -8.50
N CYS A 180 -13.19 3.25 -7.43
CA CYS A 180 -12.40 2.16 -6.83
C CYS A 180 -13.30 0.98 -6.43
N ILE A 181 -14.44 1.22 -5.77
CA ILE A 181 -15.37 0.14 -5.39
C ILE A 181 -15.83 -0.64 -6.62
N GLN A 182 -16.20 0.03 -7.72
CA GLN A 182 -16.66 -0.65 -8.93
C GLN A 182 -15.53 -1.45 -9.61
N ALA A 183 -14.33 -0.88 -9.67
CA ALA A 183 -13.16 -1.56 -10.21
C ALA A 183 -12.81 -2.82 -9.39
N GLU A 184 -12.76 -2.71 -8.06
CA GLU A 184 -12.47 -3.83 -7.17
C GLU A 184 -13.50 -4.96 -7.29
N ALA A 185 -14.79 -4.62 -7.43
CA ALA A 185 -15.87 -5.59 -7.59
C ALA A 185 -15.78 -6.39 -8.92
N SER A 186 -15.09 -5.86 -9.92
CA SER A 186 -14.92 -6.50 -11.23
C SER A 186 -13.68 -7.39 -11.36
N ILE A 187 -12.81 -7.40 -10.35
CA ILE A 187 -11.57 -8.20 -10.37
C ILE A 187 -11.90 -9.67 -10.10
N ASP A 188 -11.36 -10.56 -10.94
CA ASP A 188 -11.27 -11.99 -10.62
C ASP A 188 -10.18 -12.20 -9.58
N SER A 189 -10.57 -12.12 -8.30
CA SER A 189 -9.65 -12.26 -7.17
C SER A 189 -9.00 -13.64 -7.11
N GLN A 190 -9.66 -14.70 -7.59
CA GLN A 190 -9.09 -16.06 -7.56
C GLN A 190 -7.99 -16.20 -8.62
N ALA A 191 -8.23 -15.71 -9.83
CA ALA A 191 -7.20 -15.69 -10.88
C ALA A 191 -5.99 -14.84 -10.46
N LEU A 192 -6.24 -13.68 -9.83
CA LEU A 192 -5.18 -12.83 -9.30
C LEU A 192 -4.38 -13.53 -8.19
N PHE A 193 -5.04 -14.19 -7.24
CA PHE A 193 -4.39 -14.99 -6.21
C PHE A 193 -3.49 -16.06 -6.83
N ASN A 194 -4.00 -16.86 -7.78
CA ASN A 194 -3.25 -17.94 -8.43
C ASN A 194 -1.99 -17.41 -9.14
N LYS A 195 -2.08 -16.25 -9.81
CA LYS A 195 -0.93 -15.58 -10.45
C LYS A 195 0.15 -15.23 -9.42
N LEU A 196 -0.25 -14.64 -8.29
CA LEU A 196 0.67 -14.18 -7.24
C LEU A 196 1.28 -15.35 -6.45
N GLN A 197 0.51 -16.41 -6.23
CA GLN A 197 0.98 -17.67 -5.68
C GLN A 197 2.06 -18.28 -6.59
N SER A 198 1.78 -18.39 -7.90
CA SER A 198 2.72 -18.95 -8.88
C SER A 198 4.03 -18.16 -9.00
N ALA A 199 3.99 -16.85 -8.78
CA ALA A 199 5.17 -15.98 -8.79
C ALA A 199 5.99 -16.03 -7.48
N THR A 200 5.51 -16.71 -6.44
CA THR A 200 6.18 -16.78 -5.15
C THR A 200 7.30 -17.83 -5.17
N LYS A 201 8.51 -17.42 -4.77
CA LYS A 201 9.68 -18.31 -4.73
C LYS A 201 9.49 -19.47 -3.75
N THR A 202 10.03 -20.64 -4.09
CA THR A 202 10.08 -21.83 -3.22
C THR A 202 11.54 -22.17 -2.89
N PRO A 203 11.91 -22.38 -1.61
CA PRO A 203 11.07 -22.25 -0.43
C PRO A 203 10.71 -20.77 -0.13
N ALA A 204 9.47 -20.54 0.31
CA ALA A 204 9.04 -19.24 0.81
C ALA A 204 9.39 -19.09 2.30
N ASP A 205 9.52 -17.85 2.79
CA ASP A 205 9.64 -17.63 4.24
C ASP A 205 8.33 -18.06 4.95
N PRO A 206 8.39 -18.56 6.21
CA PRO A 206 7.22 -19.10 6.90
C PRO A 206 6.04 -18.12 7.00
N ASN A 207 6.31 -16.84 7.24
CA ASN A 207 5.27 -15.81 7.31
C ASN A 207 4.60 -15.60 5.94
N THR A 208 5.34 -15.63 4.83
CA THR A 208 4.72 -15.59 3.50
C THR A 208 3.89 -16.83 3.22
N ALA A 209 4.39 -18.01 3.56
CA ALA A 209 3.68 -19.27 3.33
C ALA A 209 2.34 -19.32 4.07
N ILE A 210 2.30 -18.90 5.34
CA ILE A 210 1.07 -18.90 6.12
C ILE A 210 0.12 -17.76 5.75
N ALA A 211 0.63 -16.59 5.36
CA ALA A 211 -0.22 -15.52 4.83
C ALA A 211 -0.90 -15.93 3.53
N MET A 212 -0.18 -16.67 2.66
CA MET A 212 -0.73 -17.26 1.44
C MET A 212 -1.82 -18.28 1.77
N ALA A 213 -1.57 -19.19 2.72
CA ALA A 213 -2.55 -20.18 3.14
C ALA A 213 -3.81 -19.54 3.76
N ALA A 214 -3.67 -18.43 4.49
CA ALA A 214 -4.81 -17.70 5.05
C ALA A 214 -5.65 -17.02 3.97
N ALA A 215 -4.99 -16.38 2.99
CA ALA A 215 -5.67 -15.82 1.82
C ALA A 215 -6.38 -16.92 1.01
N GLU A 216 -5.71 -18.05 0.77
CA GLU A 216 -6.29 -19.21 0.08
C GLU A 216 -7.52 -19.76 0.81
N THR A 217 -7.39 -19.98 2.12
CA THR A 217 -8.49 -20.46 2.97
C THR A 217 -9.70 -19.54 2.87
N SER A 218 -9.48 -18.22 2.81
CA SER A 218 -10.57 -17.24 2.72
C SER A 218 -11.43 -17.40 1.46
N PHE A 219 -10.84 -17.87 0.35
CA PHE A 219 -11.59 -18.16 -0.88
C PHE A 219 -12.49 -19.39 -0.71
N TYR A 220 -11.95 -20.49 -0.19
CA TYR A 220 -12.68 -21.76 -0.07
C TYR A 220 -13.85 -21.72 0.92
N VAL A 221 -13.72 -20.96 2.01
CA VAL A 221 -14.79 -20.81 3.00
C VAL A 221 -15.67 -19.59 2.75
N MET A 222 -15.43 -18.86 1.66
CA MET A 222 -16.09 -17.57 1.36
C MET A 222 -16.10 -16.64 2.57
N ALA A 223 -14.93 -16.46 3.20
CA ALA A 223 -14.84 -15.71 4.44
C ALA A 223 -15.31 -14.27 4.27
N ALA A 224 -16.05 -13.75 5.25
CA ALA A 224 -16.45 -12.35 5.28
C ALA A 224 -15.27 -11.42 5.59
N ALA A 225 -14.26 -11.90 6.33
CA ALA A 225 -13.04 -11.18 6.62
C ALA A 225 -11.90 -12.14 7.02
N ILE A 226 -10.67 -11.63 6.90
CA ILE A 226 -9.50 -12.20 7.58
C ILE A 226 -9.18 -11.29 8.78
N ILE A 227 -9.17 -11.82 9.99
CA ILE A 227 -8.72 -11.08 11.19
C ILE A 227 -7.28 -11.51 11.49
N VAL A 228 -6.37 -10.55 11.64
CA VAL A 228 -4.96 -10.79 11.96
C VAL A 228 -4.52 -9.86 13.08
N PHE A 229 -3.88 -10.43 14.11
CA PHE A 229 -3.16 -9.64 15.09
C PHE A 229 -1.74 -9.34 14.59
N THR A 230 -1.29 -8.08 14.66
CA THR A 230 0.04 -7.70 14.20
C THR A 230 0.60 -6.49 14.95
N GLU A 231 1.82 -6.59 15.48
CA GLU A 231 2.47 -5.48 16.18
C GLU A 231 3.04 -4.42 15.21
N THR A 232 3.52 -4.85 14.04
CA THR A 232 4.22 -3.98 13.06
C THR A 232 3.47 -3.80 11.75
N GLY A 233 2.29 -4.41 11.60
CA GLY A 233 1.53 -4.43 10.34
C GLY A 233 2.03 -5.46 9.32
N ARG A 234 3.28 -5.95 9.45
CA ARG A 234 3.93 -6.83 8.46
C ARG A 234 3.13 -8.08 8.09
N MET A 235 2.38 -8.63 9.04
CA MET A 235 1.58 -9.82 8.74
C MET A 235 0.38 -9.49 7.86
N ALA A 236 -0.33 -8.42 8.18
CA ALA A 236 -1.43 -7.94 7.36
C ALA A 236 -0.95 -7.56 5.93
N GLN A 237 0.25 -6.98 5.81
CA GLN A 237 0.88 -6.67 4.52
C GLN A 237 1.14 -7.93 3.68
N LYS A 238 1.69 -8.98 4.29
CA LYS A 238 1.93 -10.27 3.63
C LYS A 238 0.62 -10.95 3.20
N ILE A 239 -0.48 -10.78 3.93
CA ILE A 239 -1.80 -11.27 3.50
C ILE A 239 -2.32 -10.42 2.33
N SER A 240 -2.20 -9.09 2.42
CA SER A 240 -2.62 -8.14 1.38
C SER A 240 -1.94 -8.39 0.04
N ARG A 241 -0.67 -8.82 0.06
CA ARG A 241 0.08 -9.26 -1.13
C ARG A 241 -0.70 -10.27 -1.96
N PHE A 242 -1.42 -11.20 -1.34
CA PHE A 242 -2.15 -12.28 -2.03
C PHE A 242 -3.57 -11.89 -2.44
N ARG A 243 -3.96 -10.62 -2.24
CA ARG A 243 -5.21 -10.02 -2.75
C ARG A 243 -6.47 -10.86 -2.43
N PRO A 244 -6.70 -11.23 -1.16
CA PRO A 244 -7.93 -11.91 -0.78
C PRO A 244 -9.15 -11.07 -1.17
N ARG A 245 -10.26 -11.74 -1.51
CA ARG A 245 -11.51 -11.06 -1.88
C ARG A 245 -12.11 -10.26 -0.72
N CYS A 246 -11.94 -10.75 0.50
CA CYS A 246 -12.48 -10.14 1.71
C CYS A 246 -11.49 -9.15 2.35
N PRO A 247 -11.97 -8.18 3.13
CA PRO A 247 -11.09 -7.27 3.87
C PRO A 247 -10.24 -8.01 4.91
N ILE A 248 -9.06 -7.44 5.19
CA ILE A 248 -8.10 -7.88 6.19
C ILE A 248 -8.21 -6.92 7.38
N ILE A 249 -8.78 -7.39 8.48
CA ILE A 249 -8.90 -6.62 9.72
C ILE A 249 -7.63 -6.82 10.54
N ALA A 250 -6.77 -5.80 10.55
CA ALA A 250 -5.50 -5.84 11.28
C ALA A 250 -5.67 -5.21 12.66
N VAL A 251 -5.66 -6.03 13.71
CA VAL A 251 -5.74 -5.58 15.11
C VAL A 251 -4.32 -5.37 15.63
N THR A 252 -4.05 -4.22 16.24
CA THR A 252 -2.71 -3.84 16.69
C THR A 252 -2.73 -2.91 17.90
N HIS A 253 -1.65 -2.93 18.69
CA HIS A 253 -1.38 -1.94 19.74
C HIS A 253 -0.44 -0.81 19.26
N SER A 254 -0.12 -0.76 17.97
CA SER A 254 0.77 0.26 17.41
C SER A 254 -0.01 1.23 16.54
N MET A 255 -0.16 2.48 16.98
CA MET A 255 -0.79 3.52 16.17
C MET A 255 -0.03 3.76 14.85
N LYS A 256 1.30 3.67 14.89
CA LYS A 256 2.14 3.74 13.70
C LYS A 256 1.82 2.61 12.71
N ALA A 257 1.59 1.39 13.19
CA ALA A 257 1.16 0.30 12.33
C ALA A 257 -0.23 0.57 11.71
N VAL A 258 -1.16 1.19 12.46
CA VAL A 258 -2.46 1.62 11.93
C VAL A 258 -2.27 2.64 10.79
N GLN A 259 -1.52 3.71 11.05
CA GLN A 259 -1.29 4.80 10.10
C GLN A 259 -0.55 4.31 8.84
N GLN A 260 0.45 3.44 8.99
CA GLN A 260 1.21 2.90 7.87
C GLN A 260 0.46 1.83 7.07
N SER A 261 -0.61 1.24 7.60
CA SER A 261 -1.37 0.20 6.89
C SER A 261 -2.23 0.75 5.76
N VAL A 262 -2.49 2.06 5.73
CA VAL A 262 -3.39 2.71 4.76
C VAL A 262 -2.92 2.58 3.31
N ILE A 263 -1.63 2.29 3.08
CA ILE A 263 -1.06 2.13 1.74
C ILE A 263 -1.16 0.71 1.18
N TYR A 264 -1.79 -0.22 1.89
CA TYR A 264 -1.90 -1.62 1.49
C TYR A 264 -3.35 -1.97 1.19
N ARG A 265 -3.59 -2.57 0.02
CA ARG A 265 -4.94 -2.88 -0.42
C ARG A 265 -5.65 -3.86 0.51
N GLY A 266 -6.91 -3.57 0.82
CA GLY A 266 -7.79 -4.45 1.60
C GLY A 266 -7.53 -4.46 3.10
N ILE A 267 -6.51 -3.77 3.62
CA ILE A 267 -6.25 -3.70 5.07
C ILE A 267 -7.15 -2.65 5.72
N LEU A 268 -7.88 -3.07 6.75
CA LEU A 268 -8.63 -2.23 7.67
C LEU A 268 -8.00 -2.37 9.06
N SER A 269 -7.18 -1.41 9.46
CA SER A 269 -6.47 -1.46 10.75
C SER A 269 -7.29 -0.90 11.90
N LEU A 270 -7.15 -1.54 13.05
CA LEU A 270 -7.82 -1.20 14.30
C LEU A 270 -6.79 -1.13 15.44
N TYR A 271 -6.74 0.02 16.09
CA TYR A 271 -6.00 0.17 17.35
C TYR A 271 -6.78 -0.47 18.50
N ARG A 272 -6.12 -1.33 19.28
CA ARG A 272 -6.66 -1.91 20.51
C ARG A 272 -6.08 -1.15 21.71
N GLU A 273 -6.94 -0.40 22.38
CA GLU A 273 -6.58 0.43 23.54
C GLU A 273 -6.36 -0.41 24.80
N GLU A 274 -7.07 -1.53 24.93
CA GLU A 274 -6.96 -2.42 26.08
C GLU A 274 -5.53 -2.93 26.22
N GLU A 275 -4.99 -2.90 27.44
CA GLU A 275 -3.63 -3.37 27.71
C GLU A 275 -3.47 -4.84 27.31
N LYS A 276 -2.24 -5.17 26.91
CA LYS A 276 -1.83 -6.52 26.55
C LYS A 276 -1.96 -7.40 27.79
N SER A 277 -2.80 -8.43 27.71
CA SER A 277 -2.97 -9.39 28.82
C SER A 277 -1.69 -10.21 28.99
N SER A 278 -1.29 -10.48 30.25
CA SER A 278 -0.20 -11.40 30.56
C SER A 278 -0.57 -12.85 30.25
N ASP A 279 -1.86 -13.18 30.28
CA ASP A 279 -2.40 -14.40 29.70
C ASP A 279 -2.54 -14.21 28.17
N LEU A 280 -1.68 -14.91 27.44
CA LEU A 280 -1.63 -14.89 25.98
C LEU A 280 -2.92 -15.39 25.34
N LEU A 281 -3.57 -16.41 25.91
CA LEU A 281 -4.81 -16.95 25.34
C LEU A 281 -5.93 -15.92 25.46
N ALA A 282 -6.07 -15.32 26.65
CA ALA A 282 -7.02 -14.25 26.88
C ALA A 282 -6.73 -13.03 25.99
N ASP A 283 -5.45 -12.68 25.78
CA ASP A 283 -5.07 -11.60 24.89
C ASP A 283 -5.49 -11.87 23.43
N MET A 284 -5.21 -13.09 22.95
CA MET A 284 -5.57 -13.53 21.60
C MET A 284 -7.07 -13.54 21.40
N GLU A 285 -7.85 -14.03 22.36
CA GLU A 285 -9.31 -13.96 22.33
C GLU A 285 -9.81 -12.52 22.30
N GLY A 286 -9.17 -11.61 23.06
CA GLY A 286 -9.44 -10.18 23.02
C GLY A 286 -9.26 -9.58 21.63
N HIS A 287 -8.16 -9.91 20.94
CA HIS A 287 -7.92 -9.46 19.55
C HIS A 287 -8.99 -9.95 18.59
N VAL A 288 -9.34 -11.23 18.67
CA VAL A 288 -10.37 -11.84 17.81
C VAL A 288 -11.73 -11.19 18.06
N LYS A 289 -12.12 -11.05 19.33
CA LYS A 289 -13.39 -10.41 19.71
C LYS A 289 -13.47 -8.98 19.18
N LYS A 290 -12.41 -8.19 19.36
CA LYS A 290 -12.35 -6.80 18.87
C LYS A 290 -12.47 -6.73 17.34
N GLY A 291 -11.80 -7.63 16.63
CA GLY A 291 -11.90 -7.73 15.17
C GLY A 291 -13.32 -8.07 14.71
N ILE A 292 -14.01 -9.01 15.37
CA ILE A 292 -15.40 -9.37 15.08
C ILE A 292 -16.36 -8.20 15.36
N GLU A 293 -16.20 -7.53 16.50
CA GLU A 293 -17.00 -6.34 16.84
C GLU A 293 -16.83 -5.22 15.79
N PHE A 294 -15.60 -4.98 15.35
CA PHE A 294 -15.32 -4.05 14.27
C PHE A 294 -16.00 -4.47 12.96
N ALA A 295 -15.87 -5.74 12.58
CA ALA A 295 -16.49 -6.28 11.37
C ALA A 295 -18.02 -6.09 11.39
N LYS A 296 -18.68 -6.42 12.51
CA LYS A 296 -20.13 -6.22 12.70
C LYS A 296 -20.52 -4.75 12.61
N LYS A 297 -19.82 -3.87 13.33
CA LYS A 297 -20.09 -2.42 13.34
C LYS A 297 -19.98 -1.81 11.92
N ARG A 298 -19.05 -2.32 11.12
CA ARG A 298 -18.85 -1.92 9.71
C ARG A 298 -19.73 -2.67 8.71
N LYS A 299 -20.60 -3.57 9.17
CA LYS A 299 -21.45 -4.44 8.33
C LYS A 299 -20.64 -5.29 7.33
N ILE A 300 -19.42 -5.69 7.73
CA ILE A 300 -18.54 -6.57 6.95
C ILE A 300 -18.97 -8.02 7.08
N CYS A 301 -19.41 -8.44 8.28
CA CYS A 301 -19.91 -9.80 8.53
C CYS A 301 -21.30 -9.77 9.20
N LYS A 302 -22.00 -10.89 9.09
CA LYS A 302 -23.29 -11.21 9.72
C LYS A 302 -23.14 -12.49 10.55
N PRO A 303 -24.03 -12.73 11.53
CA PRO A 303 -24.06 -14.01 12.24
C PRO A 303 -24.15 -15.19 11.27
N GLY A 304 -23.29 -16.19 11.44
CA GLY A 304 -23.17 -17.35 10.55
C GLY A 304 -22.08 -17.25 9.49
N ASP A 305 -21.54 -16.06 9.20
CA ASP A 305 -20.46 -15.91 8.22
C ASP A 305 -19.15 -16.54 8.73
N ALA A 306 -18.38 -17.14 7.81
CA ALA A 306 -17.04 -17.63 8.11
C ALA A 306 -16.04 -16.47 8.24
N ILE A 307 -15.14 -16.57 9.22
CA ILE A 307 -14.03 -15.64 9.44
C ILE A 307 -12.75 -16.47 9.53
N VAL A 308 -11.74 -16.07 8.76
CA VAL A 308 -10.38 -16.62 8.90
C VAL A 308 -9.64 -15.79 9.92
N VAL A 309 -9.00 -16.43 10.89
CA VAL A 309 -8.24 -15.78 11.94
C VAL A 309 -6.80 -16.24 11.89
N MET A 310 -5.87 -15.28 11.88
CA MET A 310 -4.44 -15.52 12.03
C MET A 310 -3.96 -15.06 13.40
N ILE A 311 -3.32 -15.97 14.12
CA ILE A 311 -2.81 -15.74 15.47
C ILE A 311 -1.40 -16.34 15.64
N ASN A 312 -0.66 -15.83 16.63
CA ASN A 312 0.66 -16.34 17.00
C ASN A 312 0.52 -17.36 18.13
N TRP A 313 0.64 -18.65 17.82
CA TRP A 313 0.64 -19.74 18.80
C TRP A 313 2.08 -20.06 19.24
N LYS A 314 2.65 -19.21 20.11
CA LYS A 314 3.77 -19.44 21.08
C LYS A 314 4.50 -18.13 21.41
N THR A 315 5.12 -18.10 22.59
CA THR A 315 6.04 -17.06 23.13
C THR A 315 7.33 -16.85 22.33
N ALA A 316 7.56 -17.59 21.23
CA ALA A 316 8.69 -17.34 20.36
C ALA A 316 8.35 -16.15 19.44
N GLU A 317 8.99 -15.03 19.75
CA GLU A 317 8.84 -13.74 19.10
C GLU A 317 8.79 -13.87 17.57
N THR A 318 7.84 -13.17 16.93
CA THR A 318 7.78 -12.80 15.49
C THR A 318 7.05 -13.68 14.47
N LEU A 319 6.52 -14.86 14.82
CA LEU A 319 5.81 -15.72 13.84
C LEU A 319 4.30 -15.82 14.10
N SER A 320 3.48 -15.39 13.14
CA SER A 320 2.10 -15.90 13.02
C SER A 320 2.18 -17.29 12.42
N ASN A 321 1.75 -18.29 13.17
CA ASN A 321 1.95 -19.70 12.82
C ASN A 321 0.66 -20.52 12.90
N SER A 322 -0.50 -19.88 13.12
CA SER A 322 -1.79 -20.56 13.21
C SER A 322 -2.88 -19.85 12.41
N ILE A 323 -3.67 -20.64 11.68
CA ILE A 323 -4.88 -20.23 10.95
C ILE A 323 -6.05 -20.97 11.57
N ARG A 324 -7.13 -20.25 11.90
CA ARG A 324 -8.40 -20.81 12.38
C ARG A 324 -9.54 -20.30 11.51
N ILE A 325 -10.53 -21.16 11.27
CA ILE A 325 -11.82 -20.74 10.73
C ILE A 325 -12.79 -20.71 11.90
N ILE A 326 -13.46 -19.57 12.09
CA ILE A 326 -14.50 -19.41 13.10
C ILE A 326 -15.77 -18.89 12.43
N THR A 327 -16.89 -19.02 13.13
CA THR A 327 -18.16 -18.44 12.71
C THR A 327 -18.39 -17.13 13.45
N ALA A 328 -18.79 -16.09 12.74
CA ALA A 328 -19.27 -14.87 13.37
C ALA A 328 -20.54 -15.19 14.18
N VAL A 329 -20.47 -15.04 15.50
CA VAL A 329 -21.61 -15.21 16.43
C VAL A 329 -22.39 -13.92 16.55
#